data_AF-A0A809RD39-F1
#
_entry.id   AF-A0A809RD39-F1
#
_cell.length_a   1.000
_cell.length_b   1.000
_cell.length_c   1.000
_cell.angle_alpha   90.00
_cell.angle_beta   90.00
_cell.angle_gamma   90.00
#
_symmetry.space_group_name_H-M   'P 1'
#
loop_
_entity.id
_entity.type
_entity.pdbx_description
1 polymer ?
#
loop_
_entity_poly.entity_id
_entity_poly.type
_entity_poly.pdbx_seq_one_letter_code
_entity_poly.pdbx_strand_id
1 'polypeptide(L)' 'MNVAQLIAALQTMPQQAVVLFEGDGGYSLVAGMNLEKNTNGLPDEVILFPDMNE' A
#
# COMPACT_ATOMS: atom_id res chain seq x y z
N MET A 1 -8.75 -7.14 4.28
CA MET A 1 -7.68 -6.68 5.17
C MET A 1 -7.85 -5.18 5.36
N ASN A 2 -7.82 -4.66 6.58
CA ASN A 2 -7.83 -3.22 6.84
C ASN A 2 -6.40 -2.70 7.09
N VAL A 3 -6.24 -1.38 7.21
CA VAL A 3 -4.94 -0.74 7.42
C VAL A 3 -4.23 -1.25 8.68
N ALA A 4 -4.95 -1.45 9.79
CA ALA A 4 -4.38 -1.96 11.03
C ALA A 4 -3.83 -3.39 10.88
N GLN A 5 -4.57 -4.26 10.19
CA GLN A 5 -4.15 -5.63 9.90
C GLN A 5 -2.93 -5.66 8.97
N LEU A 6 -2.90 -4.79 7.96
CA LEU A 6 -1.76 -4.65 7.06
C LEU A 6 -0.50 -4.19 7.82
N ILE A 7 -0.62 -3.14 8.65
CA ILE A 7 0.49 -2.64 9.47
C ILE A 7 1.04 -3.75 10.37
N ALA A 8 0.18 -4.51 11.03
CA ALA A 8 0.61 -5.61 11.89
C ALA A 8 1.40 -6.68 11.12
N ALA A 9 0.99 -7.02 9.89
CA ALA A 9 1.73 -7.95 9.05
C ALA A 9 3.09 -7.37 8.63
N LEU A 10 3.11 -6.11 8.16
CA LEU A 10 4.34 -5.44 7.74
C LEU A 10 5.36 -5.28 8.89
N GLN A 11 4.91 -5.08 10.12
CA GLN A 11 5.77 -5.01 11.31
C GLN A 11 6.53 -6.31 11.61
N THR A 12 6.09 -7.46 11.07
CA THR A 12 6.82 -8.73 11.21
C THR A 12 7.92 -8.92 10.17
N MET A 13 7.99 -8.06 9.15
CA MET A 13 8.95 -8.16 8.06
C MET A 13 10.29 -7.50 8.43
N PRO A 14 11.40 -7.89 7.79
CA PRO A 14 12.68 -7.17 7.91
C PRO A 14 12.52 -5.70 7.51
N GLN A 15 13.22 -4.80 8.21
CA GLN A 15 13.11 -3.34 7.98
C GLN A 15 13.47 -2.92 6.54
N GLN A 16 14.30 -3.71 5.87
CA GLN A 16 14.74 -3.50 4.49
C GLN A 16 13.85 -4.18 3.44
N ALA A 17 12.76 -4.85 3.84
CA ALA A 17 11.83 -5.45 2.90
C ALA A 17 11.11 -4.36 2.09
N VAL A 18 11.00 -4.57 0.78
CA VAL A 18 10.25 -3.68 -0.12
C VAL A 18 8.81 -4.14 -0.24
N VAL A 19 7.90 -3.18 -0.43
CA VAL A 19 6.49 -3.45 -0.72
C VAL A 19 6.29 -3.43 -2.22
N LEU A 20 5.72 -4.51 -2.73
CA LEU A 20 5.42 -4.68 -4.16
C LEU A 20 3.91 -4.66 -4.37
N PHE A 21 3.50 -4.08 -5.49
CA PHE A 21 2.15 -4.15 -6.02
C PHE A 21 2.11 -5.22 -7.11
N GLU A 22 1.15 -6.15 -7.02
CA GLU A 22 0.92 -7.17 -8.06
C GLU A 22 -0.09 -6.64 -9.06
N GLY A 23 0.28 -6.64 -10.34
CA GLY A 23 -0.59 -6.31 -11.46
C GLY A 23 -0.43 -7.30 -12.61
N ASP A 24 -1.13 -7.03 -13.71
CA ASP A 24 -1.17 -7.94 -14.88
C ASP A 24 0.23 -8.18 -15.51
N GLY A 25 1.17 -7.25 -15.31
CA GLY A 25 2.55 -7.34 -15.80
C GLY A 25 3.55 -7.96 -14.81
N GLY A 26 3.11 -8.38 -13.63
CA GLY A 26 3.97 -8.88 -12.55
C GLY A 26 4.01 -7.96 -11.34
N TYR A 27 5.16 -7.88 -10.67
CA TYR A 27 5.35 -7.08 -9.47
C TYR A 27 6.02 -5.74 -9.79
N SER A 28 5.48 -4.65 -9.24
CA SER A 28 6.05 -3.30 -9.33
C SER A 28 6.33 -2.75 -7.94
N LEU A 29 7.41 -1.98 -7.78
CA LEU A 29 7.68 -1.28 -6.52
C LEU A 29 6.58 -0.27 -6.18
N VAL A 30 6.22 -0.14 -4.91
CA VAL A 30 5.37 0.97 -4.45
C VAL A 30 6.24 2.21 -4.25
N ALA A 31 6.05 3.25 -5.08
CA ALA A 31 6.81 4.49 -5.05
C ALA A 31 6.16 5.61 -4.24
N GLY A 32 4.88 5.49 -3.89
CA GLY A 32 4.17 6.52 -3.15
C GLY A 32 2.84 6.05 -2.55
N MET A 33 2.29 6.89 -1.69
CA MET A 33 0.97 6.69 -1.10
C MET A 33 0.20 8.00 -0.96
N ASN A 34 -1.12 7.94 -1.07
CA ASN A 34 -2.02 9.04 -0.72
C ASN A 34 -3.06 8.57 0.32
N LEU A 35 -3.46 9.49 1.19
CA LEU A 35 -4.47 9.25 2.22
C LEU A 35 -5.71 10.06 1.88
N GLU A 36 -6.82 9.37 1.64
CA GLU A 36 -8.09 10.03 1.35
C GLU A 36 -9.02 9.93 2.56
N LYS A 37 -9.46 11.10 3.03
CA LYS A 37 -10.39 11.21 4.14
C LYS A 37 -11.81 11.20 3.61
N ASN A 38 -12.60 10.23 4.08
CA ASN A 38 -13.99 10.13 3.68
C ASN A 38 -14.89 10.85 4.70
N THR A 39 -15.71 11.80 4.21
CA THR A 39 -16.61 12.61 5.06
C THR A 39 -18.05 12.11 5.07
N ASN A 40 -18.38 11.12 4.23
CA ASN A 40 -19.74 10.61 4.04
C ASN A 40 -20.02 9.33 4.85
N GLY A 41 -19.32 9.12 5.97
CA GLY A 41 -19.45 7.90 6.79
C GLY A 41 -18.84 6.64 6.16
N LEU A 42 -18.10 6.79 5.05
CA LEU A 42 -17.27 5.73 4.49
C LEU A 42 -15.90 5.68 5.19
N PRO A 43 -15.21 4.52 5.20
CA PRO A 43 -13.85 4.44 5.73
C PRO A 43 -12.87 5.32 4.95
N ASP A 44 -11.85 5.82 5.65
CA ASP A 44 -10.70 6.44 5.00
C ASP A 44 -9.96 5.43 4.12
N GLU A 45 -9.34 5.93 3.06
CA GLU A 45 -8.65 5.11 2.06
C GLU A 45 -7.15 5.43 2.02
N VAL A 46 -6.37 4.41 1.70
CA VAL A 46 -4.94 4.51 1.42
C VAL A 46 -4.72 4.02 -0.01
N ILE A 47 -4.27 4.92 -0.88
CA ILE A 47 -4.00 4.61 -2.29
C ILE A 47 -2.49 4.46 -2.44
N LEU A 48 -2.05 3.33 -3.00
CA LEU A 48 -0.64 3.04 -3.28
C LEU A 48 -0.36 3.25 -4.76
N PHE A 49 0.74 3.92 -5.09
CA PHE A 49 1.15 4.16 -6.47
C PHE A 49 2.36 3.30 -6.81
N PRO A 50 2.31 2.52 -7.91
CA PRO A 50 3.49 1.82 -8.39
C PRO A 50 4.52 2.82 -8.94
N ASP A 51 5.79 2.44 -8.92
CA ASP A 51 6.81 3.13 -9.70
C ASP A 51 6.56 2.86 -11.19
N MET A 52 6.35 3.91 -11.96
CA MET A 52 6.13 3.83 -13.41
C MET A 52 7.43 4.04 -14.20
N ASN A 53 8.57 4.19 -13.53
CA ASN A 53 9.88 4.34 -14.18
C ASN A 53 10.64 3.01 -14.33
N GLU A 54 10.05 1.88 -13.92
CA GLU A 54 10.57 0.53 -14.17
C GLU A 54 10.18 -0.01 -15.56
#